data_AF-A0A0F2R3X7-F1
#
_entry.id   AF-A0A0F2R3X7-F1
#
_cell.length_a   1.000
_cell.length_b   1.000
_cell.length_c   1.000
_cell.angle_alpha   90.00
_cell.angle_beta   90.00
_cell.angle_gamma   90.00
#
_symmetry.space_group_name_H-M   'P 1'
#
loop_
_entity.id
_entity.type
_entity.pdbx_description
1 polymer ?
#
loop_
_entity_poly.entity_id
_entity_poly.type
_entity_poly.pdbx_seq_one_letter_code
_entity_poly.pdbx_strand_id
1 'polypeptide(L)'
;MENDKIAMTRSRLIDLIMDLPFFAMLDSNELAVVAKHMNYFEIAEGETLFKEGEPGDSVCFVISGTLDVYKEVRAPNKPVRIATITKNRSIGEMAVIDEYTRSATVSARDDACIVSLTKKGFDAIMRENPKVGAAILKKIATLVSMNLRRTSAQLADSVGDSVIR
;
A
#
# COMPACT_ATOMS: atom_id res chain seq x y z
N MET A 1 -24.15 3.58 -22.45
CA MET A 1 -23.18 4.54 -21.89
C MET A 1 -22.26 3.75 -20.96
N GLU A 2 -21.65 2.65 -21.40
CA GLU A 2 -20.52 2.60 -22.34
C GLU A 2 -19.38 3.47 -21.85
N ASN A 3 -18.75 2.99 -20.78
CA ASN A 3 -17.46 3.49 -20.33
C ASN A 3 -16.47 2.37 -20.63
N ASP A 4 -15.87 2.43 -21.81
CA ASP A 4 -14.73 1.61 -22.20
C ASP A 4 -13.60 1.90 -21.20
N LYS A 5 -13.58 1.16 -20.08
CA LYS A 5 -12.40 0.99 -19.25
C LYS A 5 -11.35 0.39 -20.17
N ILE A 6 -10.40 1.21 -20.62
CA ILE A 6 -9.22 0.74 -21.33
C ILE A 6 -8.65 -0.42 -20.52
N ALA A 7 -8.80 -1.64 -21.02
CA ALA A 7 -8.31 -2.82 -20.33
C ALA A 7 -6.79 -2.69 -20.21
N MET A 8 -6.30 -2.44 -18.99
CA MET A 8 -4.87 -2.31 -18.72
C MET A 8 -4.17 -3.57 -19.23
N THR A 9 -3.31 -3.42 -20.24
CA THR A 9 -2.60 -4.56 -20.82
C THR A 9 -1.50 -5.01 -19.85
N ARG A 10 -1.24 -6.33 -19.79
CA ARG A 10 -0.20 -6.89 -18.89
C ARG A 10 1.18 -6.27 -19.10
N SER A 11 1.57 -6.00 -20.35
CA SER A 11 2.84 -5.32 -20.65
C SER A 11 2.91 -3.94 -20.01
N ARG A 12 1.82 -3.16 -20.11
CA ARG A 12 1.75 -1.83 -19.50
C ARG A 12 1.80 -1.90 -17.98
N LEU A 13 1.15 -2.88 -17.37
CA LEU A 13 1.22 -3.09 -15.93
C LEU A 13 2.66 -3.40 -15.47
N ILE A 14 3.38 -4.23 -16.22
CA ILE A 14 4.79 -4.54 -15.96
C ILE A 14 5.64 -3.27 -16.00
N ASP A 15 5.46 -2.42 -17.01
CA ASP A 15 6.18 -1.14 -17.11
C ASP A 15 5.92 -0.25 -15.88
N LEU A 16 4.67 -0.16 -15.43
CA LEU A 16 4.30 0.65 -14.25
C LEU A 16 4.96 0.14 -12.96
N ILE A 17 5.01 -1.17 -12.76
CA ILE A 17 5.56 -1.75 -11.53
C ILE A 17 7.09 -1.87 -11.57
N MET A 18 7.71 -1.83 -12.75
CA MET A 18 9.16 -1.84 -12.92
C MET A 18 9.82 -0.62 -12.27
N ASP A 19 9.17 0.54 -12.36
CA ASP A 19 9.65 1.80 -11.77
C ASP A 19 9.44 1.90 -10.25
N LEU A 20 8.71 0.95 -9.64
CA LEU A 20 8.43 0.98 -8.21
C LEU A 20 9.66 0.50 -7.41
N PRO A 21 10.18 1.29 -6.45
CA PRO A 21 11.28 0.89 -5.58
C PRO A 21 11.00 -0.37 -4.75
N PHE A 22 9.73 -0.76 -4.64
CA PHE A 22 9.31 -2.01 -4.01
C PHE A 22 9.80 -3.23 -4.81
N PHE A 23 9.75 -3.18 -6.14
CA PHE A 23 10.09 -4.30 -7.01
C PHE A 23 11.49 -4.19 -7.64
N ALA A 24 12.30 -3.21 -7.26
CA ALA A 24 13.64 -2.96 -7.82
C ALA A 24 14.65 -4.14 -7.71
N MET A 25 14.33 -5.17 -6.93
CA MET A 25 15.14 -6.38 -6.75
C MET A 25 14.70 -7.55 -7.64
N LEU A 26 13.65 -7.37 -8.45
CA LEU A 26 13.10 -8.36 -9.35
C LEU A 26 13.49 -8.04 -10.80
N ASP A 27 13.83 -9.07 -11.57
CA ASP A 27 14.02 -8.93 -13.02
C ASP A 27 12.69 -8.91 -13.79
N SER A 28 12.73 -8.66 -15.09
CA SER A 28 11.53 -8.58 -15.93
C SER A 28 10.69 -9.87 -15.95
N ASN A 29 11.31 -11.04 -15.84
CA ASN A 29 10.60 -12.32 -15.80
C ASN A 29 9.90 -12.51 -14.44
N GLU A 30 10.59 -12.15 -13.36
CA GLU A 30 10.05 -12.16 -12.00
C GLU A 30 8.90 -11.13 -11.86
N LEU A 31 9.02 -9.93 -12.43
CA LEU A 31 7.94 -8.95 -12.51
C LEU A 31 6.73 -9.48 -13.28
N ALA A 32 6.94 -10.23 -14.37
CA ALA A 32 5.85 -10.84 -15.13
C ALA A 32 5.08 -11.90 -14.33
N VAL A 33 5.71 -12.55 -13.36
CA VAL A 33 5.05 -13.42 -12.37
C VAL A 33 4.17 -12.58 -11.46
N VAL A 34 4.72 -11.53 -10.85
CA VAL A 34 3.97 -10.66 -9.92
C VAL A 34 2.77 -10.01 -10.61
N ALA A 35 2.96 -9.47 -11.82
CA ALA A 35 1.92 -8.79 -12.58
C ALA A 35 0.69 -9.66 -12.92
N LYS A 36 0.80 -11.00 -12.89
CA LYS A 36 -0.37 -11.91 -13.04
C LYS A 36 -1.36 -11.81 -11.89
N HIS A 37 -0.89 -11.37 -10.74
CA HIS A 37 -1.65 -11.34 -9.49
C HIS A 37 -1.99 -9.91 -9.05
N MET A 38 -1.75 -8.94 -9.93
CA MET A 38 -1.97 -7.53 -9.65
C MET A 38 -3.17 -6.98 -10.40
N ASN A 39 -3.84 -6.02 -9.78
CA ASN A 39 -4.95 -5.28 -10.38
C ASN A 39 -4.58 -3.81 -10.50
N TYR A 40 -5.05 -3.15 -11.55
CA TYR A 40 -4.96 -1.70 -11.73
C TYR A 40 -6.36 -1.10 -11.57
N PHE A 41 -6.44 0.02 -10.87
CA PHE A 41 -7.65 0.83 -10.79
C PHE A 41 -7.31 2.29 -10.46
N GLU A 42 -8.27 3.16 -10.71
CA GLU A 42 -8.19 4.58 -10.46
C GLU A 42 -9.20 4.93 -9.37
N ILE A 43 -8.85 5.93 -8.56
CA ILE A 43 -9.73 6.52 -7.56
C ILE A 43 -9.73 8.03 -7.73
N ALA A 44 -10.90 8.65 -7.67
CA ALA A 44 -11.05 10.10 -7.82
C ALA A 44 -10.73 10.84 -6.52
N GLU A 45 -10.44 12.14 -6.60
CA GLU A 45 -10.29 13.00 -5.42
C GLU A 45 -11.44 12.79 -4.41
N GLY A 46 -11.08 12.59 -3.14
CA GLY A 46 -12.03 12.37 -2.05
C GLY A 46 -12.52 10.93 -1.90
N GLU A 47 -12.29 10.05 -2.88
CA GLU A 47 -12.66 8.63 -2.76
C GLU A 47 -11.84 7.91 -1.69
N THR A 48 -12.48 7.00 -0.97
CA THR A 48 -11.84 6.21 0.08
C THR A 48 -11.33 4.91 -0.52
N LEU A 49 -10.02 4.67 -0.41
CA LEU A 49 -9.37 3.43 -0.82
C LEU A 49 -9.63 2.32 0.21
N PHE A 50 -9.40 2.62 1.50
CA PHE A 50 -9.62 1.70 2.62
C PHE A 50 -10.21 2.45 3.79
N LYS A 51 -11.02 1.78 4.61
CA LYS A 51 -11.49 2.33 5.88
C LYS A 51 -10.86 1.59 7.05
N GLU A 52 -10.51 2.34 8.10
CA GLU A 52 -10.01 1.75 9.35
C GLU A 52 -11.00 0.73 9.91
N GLY A 53 -10.48 -0.41 10.36
CA GLY A 53 -11.28 -1.48 10.96
C GLY A 53 -11.95 -2.42 9.95
N GLU A 54 -11.92 -2.12 8.65
CA GLU A 54 -12.40 -3.06 7.63
C GLU A 54 -11.39 -4.19 7.38
N PRO A 55 -11.83 -5.38 6.93
CA PRO A 55 -10.93 -6.42 6.48
C PRO A 55 -9.99 -5.91 5.37
N GLY A 56 -8.72 -6.23 5.48
CA GLY A 56 -7.74 -5.97 4.43
C GLY A 56 -7.25 -7.28 3.81
N ASP A 57 -7.11 -7.30 2.49
CA ASP A 57 -6.66 -8.49 1.75
C ASP A 57 -5.61 -8.16 0.67
N SER A 58 -5.04 -6.95 0.71
CA SER A 58 -4.23 -6.44 -0.39
C SER A 58 -3.31 -5.32 0.05
N VAL A 59 -2.13 -5.30 -0.57
CA VAL A 59 -1.21 -4.16 -0.56
C VAL A 59 -1.40 -3.35 -1.83
N CYS A 60 -1.41 -2.03 -1.70
CA CYS A 60 -1.53 -1.08 -2.81
C CYS A 60 -0.25 -0.29 -3.02
N PHE A 61 -0.01 0.09 -4.27
CA PHE A 61 1.13 0.87 -4.74
C PHE A 61 0.62 2.07 -5.50
N VAL A 62 1.09 3.27 -5.14
CA VAL A 62 0.69 4.51 -5.80
C VAL A 62 1.55 4.71 -7.05
N ILE A 63 0.91 4.66 -8.22
CA ILE A 63 1.56 4.91 -9.52
C ILE A 63 1.60 6.41 -9.82
N SER A 64 0.53 7.12 -9.50
CA SER A 64 0.40 8.57 -9.58
C SER A 64 -0.65 9.06 -8.58
N GLY A 65 -0.62 10.35 -8.31
CA GLY A 65 -1.48 10.99 -7.33
C GLY A 65 -0.96 10.89 -5.89
N THR A 66 -1.83 11.26 -4.96
CA THR A 66 -1.56 11.49 -3.55
C THR A 66 -2.71 10.94 -2.71
N LEU A 67 -2.37 10.19 -1.68
CA LEU A 67 -3.32 9.66 -0.70
C LEU A 67 -3.04 10.24 0.68
N ASP A 68 -4.09 10.49 1.45
CA ASP A 68 -3.99 10.83 2.86
C ASP A 68 -4.41 9.65 3.73
N VAL A 69 -3.67 9.46 4.83
CA VAL A 69 -3.92 8.41 5.82
C VAL A 69 -4.47 9.07 7.09
N TYR A 70 -5.65 8.65 7.50
CA TYR A 70 -6.37 9.13 8.67
C TYR A 70 -6.49 8.04 9.72
N LYS A 71 -6.26 8.41 10.98
CA LYS A 71 -6.46 7.55 12.14
C LYS A 71 -7.69 8.02 12.91
N GLU A 72 -8.58 7.10 13.22
CA GLU A 72 -9.70 7.33 14.13
C GLU A 72 -9.18 7.61 15.54
N VAL A 73 -9.76 8.60 16.20
CA VAL A 73 -9.46 8.99 17.58
C VAL A 73 -10.72 8.94 18.42
N ARG A 74 -10.59 8.90 19.75
CA ARG A 74 -11.77 8.84 20.63
C ARG A 74 -12.70 10.03 20.37
N ALA A 75 -13.98 9.74 20.20
CA ALA A 75 -15.03 10.75 20.12
C ALA A 75 -14.96 11.69 21.35
N PRO A 76 -15.21 13.00 21.17
CA PRO A 76 -15.79 13.66 20.00
C PRO A 76 -14.75 14.15 18.96
N ASN A 77 -13.49 13.73 19.06
CA ASN A 77 -12.44 14.23 18.18
C ASN A 77 -12.62 13.74 16.74
N LYS A 78 -12.29 14.61 15.78
CA LYS A 78 -12.27 14.26 14.35
C LYS A 78 -11.06 13.36 14.03
N PRO A 79 -11.14 12.49 13.00
CA PRO A 79 -10.01 11.72 12.53
C PRO A 79 -8.79 12.61 12.26
N VAL A 80 -7.61 12.12 12.63
CA VAL A 80 -6.36 12.87 12.49
C VAL A 80 -5.61 12.34 11.27
N ARG A 81 -5.17 13.22 10.38
CA ARG A 81 -4.27 12.85 9.29
C ARG A 81 -2.89 12.54 9.85
N ILE A 82 -2.45 11.29 9.74
CA ILE A 82 -1.17 10.81 10.27
C ILE A 82 -0.08 10.70 9.23
N ALA A 83 -0.43 10.61 7.94
CA ALA A 83 0.54 10.55 6.85
C ALA A 83 -0.08 11.01 5.52
N THR A 84 0.80 11.37 4.59
CA THR A 84 0.50 11.54 3.16
C THR A 84 1.41 10.61 2.37
N ILE A 85 0.84 9.90 1.40
CA ILE A 85 1.49 8.88 0.58
C ILE A 85 1.43 9.34 -0.86
N THR A 86 2.57 9.38 -1.52
CA THR A 86 2.70 9.81 -2.92
C THR A 86 3.14 8.65 -3.80
N LYS A 87 3.28 8.92 -5.10
CA LYS A 87 3.91 8.03 -6.09
C LYS A 87 5.12 7.25 -5.53
N ASN A 88 5.26 5.99 -5.98
CA ASN A 88 6.34 5.06 -5.67
C ASN A 88 6.35 4.54 -4.22
N ARG A 89 5.27 4.76 -3.48
CA ARG A 89 5.09 4.26 -2.11
C ARG A 89 3.97 3.22 -2.08
N SER A 90 4.03 2.35 -1.08
CA SER A 90 3.04 1.31 -0.80
C SER A 90 2.24 1.62 0.46
N ILE A 91 1.08 0.97 0.57
CA ILE A 91 0.20 1.01 1.73
C ILE A 91 -0.60 -0.28 1.88
N GLY A 92 -0.95 -0.64 3.11
CA GLY A 92 -1.72 -1.85 3.39
C GLY A 92 -0.88 -3.12 3.38
N GLU A 93 0.44 -3.01 3.51
CA GLU A 93 1.37 -4.14 3.52
C GLU A 93 1.05 -5.15 4.63
N MET A 94 0.58 -4.66 5.78
CA MET A 94 0.23 -5.49 6.94
C MET A 94 -0.87 -6.50 6.61
N ALA A 95 -1.87 -6.09 5.84
CA ALA A 95 -3.02 -6.92 5.46
C ALA A 95 -2.66 -8.14 4.58
N VAL A 96 -1.46 -8.15 4.00
CA VAL A 96 -0.92 -9.31 3.26
C VAL A 96 -0.20 -10.27 4.21
N ILE A 97 0.38 -9.77 5.30
CA ILE A 97 1.20 -10.53 6.25
C ILE A 97 0.37 -11.16 7.36
N ASP A 98 -0.59 -10.42 7.91
CA ASP A 98 -1.49 -10.90 8.96
C ASP A 98 -2.96 -10.93 8.48
N GLU A 99 -3.87 -11.32 9.36
CA GLU A 99 -5.32 -11.31 9.12
C GLU A 99 -6.00 -10.13 9.84
N TYR A 100 -5.24 -9.08 10.15
CA TYR A 100 -5.77 -7.96 10.89
C TYR A 100 -6.55 -7.01 9.98
N THR A 101 -7.43 -6.21 10.59
CA THR A 101 -8.17 -5.17 9.89
C THR A 101 -7.26 -4.01 9.48
N ARG A 102 -7.71 -3.21 8.51
CA ARG A 102 -7.02 -2.00 8.06
C ARG A 102 -6.72 -1.10 9.25
N SER A 103 -5.46 -0.74 9.43
CA SER A 103 -4.98 0.01 10.60
C SER A 103 -5.34 1.50 10.58
N ALA A 104 -5.79 2.01 9.43
CA ALA A 104 -6.13 3.42 9.20
C ALA A 104 -7.05 3.53 7.97
N THR A 105 -7.76 4.65 7.88
CA THR A 105 -8.51 5.04 6.68
C THR A 105 -7.57 5.70 5.69
N VAL A 106 -7.70 5.38 4.41
CA VAL A 106 -6.89 5.96 3.32
C VAL A 106 -7.83 6.52 2.27
N SER A 107 -7.66 7.79 1.90
CA SER A 107 -8.46 8.44 0.86
C SER A 107 -7.58 9.19 -0.14
N ALA A 108 -8.07 9.33 -1.36
CA ALA A 108 -7.45 10.15 -2.40
C ALA A 108 -7.49 11.63 -2.01
N ARG A 109 -6.33 12.30 -2.00
CA ARG A 109 -6.22 13.76 -1.92
C ARG A 109 -6.40 14.40 -3.31
N ASP A 110 -5.97 13.71 -4.35
CA ASP A 110 -6.14 14.05 -5.76
C ASP A 110 -6.39 12.74 -6.53
N ASP A 111 -6.78 12.84 -7.81
CA ASP A 111 -6.99 11.67 -8.67
C ASP A 111 -5.74 10.77 -8.69
N ALA A 112 -5.91 9.50 -8.34
CA ALA A 112 -4.80 8.58 -8.13
C ALA A 112 -4.95 7.27 -8.91
N CYS A 113 -3.84 6.81 -9.48
CA CYS A 113 -3.73 5.51 -10.13
C CYS A 113 -3.04 4.53 -9.19
N ILE A 114 -3.68 3.40 -8.93
CA ILE A 114 -3.25 2.42 -7.95
C ILE A 114 -3.07 1.06 -8.61
N VAL A 115 -2.01 0.36 -8.22
CA VAL A 115 -1.86 -1.06 -8.48
C VAL A 115 -1.94 -1.81 -7.15
N SER A 116 -2.67 -2.91 -7.08
CA SER A 116 -2.76 -3.76 -5.89
C SER A 116 -2.25 -5.17 -6.13
N LEU A 117 -1.61 -5.75 -5.12
CA LEU A 117 -1.33 -7.18 -5.02
C LEU A 117 -2.18 -7.76 -3.89
N THR A 118 -3.03 -8.73 -4.23
CA THR A 118 -3.89 -9.40 -3.24
C THR A 118 -3.12 -10.42 -2.42
N LYS A 119 -3.58 -10.71 -1.20
CA LYS A 119 -3.05 -11.76 -0.31
C LYS A 119 -3.08 -13.12 -1.01
N LYS A 120 -4.21 -13.46 -1.63
CA LYS A 120 -4.33 -14.67 -2.47
C LYS A 120 -3.29 -14.71 -3.59
N GLY A 121 -3.04 -13.57 -4.22
CA GLY A 121 -2.00 -13.40 -5.23
C GLY A 121 -0.59 -13.63 -4.68
N PHE A 122 -0.29 -13.02 -3.54
CA PHE A 122 0.97 -13.21 -2.83
C PHE A 122 1.17 -14.68 -2.40
N ASP A 123 0.15 -15.33 -1.84
CA ASP A 123 0.19 -16.74 -1.43
C ASP A 123 0.42 -17.67 -2.63
N ALA A 124 -0.17 -17.36 -3.79
CA ALA A 124 0.11 -18.08 -5.03
C ALA A 124 1.57 -17.91 -5.47
N ILE A 125 2.12 -16.69 -5.43
CA ILE A 125 3.53 -16.42 -5.74
C ILE A 125 4.46 -17.16 -4.78
N MET A 126 4.17 -17.16 -3.48
CA MET A 126 4.97 -17.88 -2.47
C MET A 126 5.06 -19.38 -2.75
N ARG A 127 3.98 -19.98 -3.27
CA ARG A 127 3.90 -21.42 -3.59
C ARG A 127 4.51 -21.76 -4.94
N GLU A 128 4.23 -20.96 -5.97
CA GLU A 128 4.63 -21.25 -7.36
C GLU A 128 6.03 -20.71 -7.70
N ASN A 129 6.43 -19.60 -7.07
CA ASN A 129 7.71 -18.93 -7.29
C ASN A 129 8.33 -18.48 -5.96
N PRO A 130 8.79 -19.41 -5.09
CA PRO A 130 9.21 -19.09 -3.72
C PRO A 130 10.31 -18.04 -3.62
N LYS A 131 11.23 -17.98 -4.60
CA LYS A 131 12.28 -16.95 -4.67
C LYS A 131 11.69 -15.54 -4.82
N VAL A 132 10.69 -15.37 -5.68
CA VAL A 132 9.98 -14.09 -5.89
C VAL A 132 9.15 -13.76 -4.66
N GLY A 133 8.45 -14.73 -4.10
CA GLY A 133 7.68 -14.56 -2.86
C GLY A 133 8.57 -14.10 -1.70
N ALA A 134 9.73 -14.74 -1.49
CA ALA A 134 10.69 -14.35 -0.46
C ALA A 134 11.25 -12.93 -0.67
N ALA A 135 11.49 -12.52 -1.92
CA ALA A 135 11.90 -11.16 -2.25
C ALA A 135 10.84 -10.13 -1.85
N ILE A 136 9.57 -10.37 -2.21
CA ILE A 136 8.43 -9.52 -1.82
C ILE A 136 8.29 -9.47 -0.29
N LEU A 137 8.35 -10.62 0.39
CA LEU A 137 8.26 -10.69 1.85
C LEU A 137 9.38 -9.88 2.52
N LYS A 138 10.62 -10.02 2.04
CA LYS A 138 11.76 -9.24 2.54
C LYS A 138 11.53 -7.74 2.36
N LYS A 139 10.92 -7.32 1.25
CA LYS A 139 10.57 -5.90 1.03
C LYS A 139 9.51 -5.42 2.00
N ILE A 140 8.44 -6.18 2.20
CA ILE A 140 7.39 -5.86 3.18
C ILE A 140 7.98 -5.75 4.59
N ALA A 141 8.76 -6.75 5.02
CA ALA A 141 9.41 -6.75 6.33
C ALA A 141 10.32 -5.52 6.52
N THR A 142 11.07 -5.14 5.48
CA THR A 142 11.91 -3.94 5.50
C THR A 142 11.09 -2.67 5.68
N LEU A 143 9.96 -2.54 4.98
CA LEU A 143 9.07 -1.38 5.08
C LEU A 143 8.40 -1.27 6.45
N VAL A 144 7.87 -2.37 6.97
CA VAL A 144 7.28 -2.42 8.32
C VAL A 144 8.32 -2.05 9.37
N SER A 145 9.54 -2.60 9.26
CA SER A 145 10.66 -2.27 10.14
C SER A 145 11.04 -0.78 10.10
N MET A 146 11.04 -0.17 8.90
CA MET A 146 11.29 1.26 8.73
C MET A 146 10.16 2.12 9.33
N ASN A 147 8.91 1.74 9.09
CA ASN A 147 7.75 2.45 9.64
C ASN A 147 7.72 2.38 11.16
N LEU A 148 7.99 1.20 11.75
CA LEU A 148 8.08 1.05 13.20
C LEU A 148 9.17 1.96 13.79
N ARG A 149 10.36 2.02 13.19
CA ARG A 149 11.42 2.95 13.64
C ARG A 149 10.95 4.41 13.60
N ARG A 150 10.25 4.83 12.55
CA ARG A 150 9.74 6.20 12.40
C ARG A 150 8.66 6.52 13.43
N THR A 151 7.67 5.64 13.57
CA THR A 151 6.58 5.82 14.54
C THR A 151 7.11 5.84 15.96
N SER A 152 8.04 4.95 16.32
CA SER A 152 8.66 4.95 17.66
C SER A 152 9.43 6.23 17.96
N ALA A 153 10.15 6.79 16.97
CA ALA A 153 10.84 8.07 17.15
C ALA A 153 9.84 9.23 17.33
N GLN A 154 8.80 9.31 16.49
CA GLN A 154 7.76 10.34 16.60
C GLN A 154 7.00 10.28 17.94
N LEU A 155 6.74 9.07 18.43
CA LEU A 155 6.12 8.88 19.74
C LEU A 155 7.04 9.37 20.86
N ALA A 156 8.34 9.06 20.82
CA ALA A 156 9.30 9.53 21.81
C ALA A 156 9.36 11.07 21.86
N ASP A 157 9.37 11.72 20.71
CA ASP A 157 9.37 13.18 20.61
C ASP A 157 8.08 13.77 21.22
N SER A 158 6.91 13.22 20.86
CA SER A 158 5.62 13.71 21.37
C SER A 158 5.39 13.50 22.87
N VAL A 159 5.93 12.42 23.44
CA VAL A 159 5.88 12.14 24.88
C VAL A 159 6.87 13.03 25.62
N GLY A 160 8.06 13.28 25.05
CA GLY A 160 9.06 14.19 25.62
C GLY A 160 8.54 15.63 25.76
N ASP A 161 7.82 16.13 24.76
CA ASP A 161 7.21 17.46 24.78
C ASP A 161 6.08 17.60 25.82
N SER A 162 5.45 16.49 26.21
CA SER A 162 4.35 16.46 27.19
C SER A 162 4.82 16.47 28.65
N VAL A 163 6.11 16.20 28.91
CA VAL A 163 6.70 16.15 30.27
C VAL A 163 7.35 17.49 30.67
N ILE A 164 7.50 18.43 29.72
CA ILE A 164 8.16 19.74 29.94
C ILE A 164 7.11 20.88 30.11
N ARG A 165 5.82 20.56 30.30
CA ARG A 165 4.76 21.52 30.64
C ARG A 165 4.13 21.16 31.98
#